data_AF-A0A6J6UUC2-F1
#
_entry.id   AF-A0A6J6UUC2-F1
#
_cell.length_a   1.000
_cell.length_b   1.000
_cell.length_c   1.000
_cell.angle_alpha   90.00
_cell.angle_beta   90.00
_cell.angle_gamma   90.00
#
_symmetry.space_group_name_H-M   'P 1'
#
loop_
_entity.id
_entity.type
_entity.pdbx_description
1 polymer ?
#
loop_
_entity_poly.entity_id
_entity_poly.type
_entity_poly.pdbx_seq_one_letter_code
_entity_poly.pdbx_strand_id
1 'polypeptide(L)'
;MLGPGLRASPGRRLPPGSGTDCDPVLGISGLLSGAPLEHDARPSPSLPCMSALFIAISKITDRDKLNEYLAVAPGSMAGHQIEVLAFDDNAKTVEGTAPGNRIVVLRFPDRAAAMAWYDSPAYQAVVQLRLDGTEGFATLCDGM
;
A
#
# COMPACT_ATOMS: atom_id res chain seq x y z
N MET A 1 -11.81 49.66 -19.67
CA MET A 1 -11.16 49.12 -20.87
C MET A 1 -11.24 47.60 -20.80
N LEU A 2 -12.06 46.98 -21.66
CA LEU A 2 -12.12 45.53 -21.85
C LEU A 2 -11.00 45.11 -22.83
N GLY A 3 -10.29 44.03 -22.51
CA GLY A 3 -9.28 43.36 -23.34
C GLY A 3 -9.16 41.88 -22.96
N PRO A 4 -8.72 41.00 -23.86
CA PRO A 4 -9.57 39.93 -24.38
C PRO A 4 -9.43 38.57 -23.68
N GLY A 5 -10.49 37.77 -23.82
CA GLY A 5 -10.69 36.46 -23.21
C GLY A 5 -9.64 35.41 -23.60
N LEU A 6 -9.17 34.70 -22.57
CA LEU A 6 -8.33 33.53 -22.70
C LEU A 6 -9.20 32.34 -23.12
N ARG A 7 -8.94 31.82 -24.30
CA ARG A 7 -9.56 30.64 -24.90
C ARG A 7 -9.20 29.40 -24.08
N ALA A 8 -10.21 28.63 -23.66
CA ALA A 8 -10.03 27.33 -23.01
C ALA A 8 -9.40 26.32 -23.99
N SER A 9 -8.35 25.64 -23.56
CA SER A 9 -7.70 24.54 -24.29
C SER A 9 -8.56 23.27 -24.22
N PRO A 10 -8.66 22.49 -25.32
CA PRO A 10 -9.44 21.26 -25.32
C PRO A 10 -8.74 20.17 -24.48
N GLY A 11 -9.54 19.51 -23.64
CA GLY A 11 -9.12 18.52 -22.66
C GLY A 11 -8.27 17.39 -23.25
N ARG A 12 -7.16 17.11 -22.57
CA ARG A 12 -6.32 15.93 -22.82
C ARG A 12 -7.10 14.70 -22.37
N ARG A 13 -7.37 13.80 -23.31
CA ARG A 13 -8.05 12.52 -23.10
C ARG A 13 -7.13 11.61 -22.29
N LEU A 14 -7.58 11.14 -21.13
CA LEU A 14 -6.89 10.13 -20.33
C LEU A 14 -7.06 8.75 -20.99
N PRO A 15 -6.05 7.86 -20.96
CA PRO A 15 -6.21 6.48 -21.39
C PRO A 15 -7.16 5.72 -20.44
N PRO A 16 -7.90 4.70 -20.93
CA PRO A 16 -8.76 3.89 -20.08
C PRO A 16 -7.93 3.12 -19.03
N GLY A 17 -8.46 3.06 -17.81
CA GLY A 17 -7.82 2.45 -16.65
C GLY A 17 -7.49 0.98 -16.88
N SER A 18 -6.31 0.58 -16.41
CA SER A 18 -5.96 -0.81 -16.19
C SER A 18 -6.92 -1.39 -15.15
N GLY A 19 -7.79 -2.31 -15.56
CA GLY A 19 -8.57 -3.11 -14.63
C GLY A 19 -7.63 -3.96 -13.79
N THR A 20 -7.54 -3.64 -12.51
CA THR A 20 -7.08 -4.60 -11.50
C THR A 20 -8.23 -5.56 -11.25
N ASP A 21 -8.05 -6.78 -11.74
CA ASP A 21 -8.88 -7.94 -11.44
C ASP A 21 -8.81 -8.22 -9.94
N CYS A 22 -9.68 -7.58 -9.17
CA CYS A 22 -9.90 -7.74 -7.74
C CYS A 22 -11.35 -7.33 -7.43
N ASP A 23 -12.33 -7.91 -8.13
CA ASP A 23 -13.74 -7.69 -7.79
C ASP A 23 -14.30 -8.89 -7.02
N PRO A 24 -14.93 -8.63 -5.87
CA PRO A 24 -16.07 -9.40 -5.43
C PRO A 24 -17.29 -8.47 -5.36
N VAL A 25 -18.16 -8.46 -6.38
CA VAL A 25 -19.54 -8.02 -6.20
C VAL A 25 -20.51 -8.88 -7.01
N LEU A 26 -21.36 -9.57 -6.25
CA LEU A 26 -22.55 -10.29 -6.71
C LEU A 26 -23.58 -9.35 -7.34
N GLY A 27 -24.18 -9.82 -8.44
CA GLY A 27 -25.58 -9.52 -8.78
C GLY A 27 -25.78 -8.94 -10.18
N ILE A 28 -26.49 -9.67 -11.05
CA ILE A 28 -27.88 -9.37 -11.43
C ILE A 28 -28.45 -10.48 -12.34
N SER A 29 -29.73 -10.80 -12.13
CA SER A 29 -30.58 -11.66 -12.97
C SER A 29 -30.65 -11.19 -14.43
N GLY A 30 -30.70 -12.14 -15.36
CA GLY A 30 -31.08 -11.88 -16.76
C GLY A 30 -31.14 -13.16 -17.60
N LEU A 31 -32.36 -13.59 -17.95
CA LEU A 31 -32.68 -14.73 -18.80
C LEU A 31 -32.72 -14.28 -20.29
N LEU A 32 -32.15 -15.07 -21.22
CA LEU A 32 -32.68 -15.48 -22.55
C LEU A 32 -31.62 -15.63 -23.67
N SER A 33 -31.63 -16.83 -24.29
CA SER A 33 -31.51 -17.12 -25.74
C SER A 33 -30.15 -17.05 -26.48
N GLY A 34 -29.48 -18.22 -26.56
CA GLY A 34 -29.02 -18.91 -27.79
C GLY A 34 -28.02 -18.27 -28.78
N ALA A 35 -26.75 -18.73 -28.75
CA ALA A 35 -25.83 -18.85 -29.89
C ALA A 35 -24.65 -19.81 -29.57
N PRO A 36 -23.98 -20.47 -30.56
CA PRO A 36 -23.13 -21.64 -30.33
C PRO A 36 -21.61 -21.37 -30.33
N LEU A 37 -20.90 -22.23 -29.58
CA LEU A 37 -19.45 -22.49 -29.55
C LEU A 37 -18.55 -21.30 -29.18
N GLU A 38 -18.64 -20.86 -27.92
CA GLU A 38 -17.57 -20.09 -27.31
C GLU A 38 -16.36 -20.99 -27.04
N HIS A 39 -15.24 -20.57 -27.61
CA HIS A 39 -13.89 -21.03 -27.29
C HIS A 39 -13.77 -21.13 -25.78
N ASP A 40 -13.45 -22.32 -25.29
CA ASP A 40 -13.25 -22.67 -23.88
C ASP A 40 -12.18 -21.75 -23.27
N ALA A 41 -12.61 -20.55 -22.87
CA ALA A 41 -11.81 -19.59 -22.13
C ALA A 41 -11.76 -20.10 -20.71
N ARG A 42 -11.00 -21.19 -20.50
CA ARG A 42 -10.53 -21.52 -19.16
C ARG A 42 -9.89 -20.25 -18.61
N PRO A 43 -10.38 -19.70 -17.48
CA PRO A 43 -9.64 -18.65 -16.83
C PRO A 43 -8.22 -19.17 -16.64
N SER A 44 -7.24 -18.45 -17.22
CA SER A 44 -5.85 -18.72 -16.93
C SER A 44 -5.71 -18.71 -15.41
N PRO A 45 -4.98 -19.65 -14.79
CA PRO A 45 -4.77 -19.59 -13.36
C PRO A 45 -4.01 -18.29 -13.09
N SER A 46 -4.73 -17.25 -12.68
CA SER A 46 -4.15 -16.07 -12.08
C SER A 46 -3.32 -16.60 -10.93
N LEU A 47 -2.01 -16.34 -10.96
CA LEU A 47 -1.17 -16.59 -9.79
C LEU A 47 -1.88 -15.95 -8.60
N PRO A 48 -1.96 -16.63 -7.44
CA PRO A 48 -2.59 -16.03 -6.27
C PRO A 48 -1.98 -14.65 -6.06
N CYS A 49 -2.82 -13.63 -5.83
CA CYS A 49 -2.34 -12.30 -5.50
C CYS A 49 -1.47 -12.44 -4.25
N MET A 50 -0.15 -12.33 -4.42
CA MET A 50 0.76 -12.52 -3.30
C MET A 50 0.58 -11.34 -2.36
N SER A 51 0.35 -11.63 -1.08
CA SER A 51 0.32 -10.61 -0.03
C SER A 51 1.61 -9.79 -0.07
N ALA A 52 1.60 -8.56 0.44
CA ALA A 52 2.83 -7.78 0.55
C ALA A 52 3.17 -7.49 2.01
N LEU A 53 4.45 -7.56 2.35
CA LEU A 53 4.97 -7.30 3.68
C LEU A 53 5.83 -6.03 3.66
N PHE A 54 5.42 -5.02 4.44
CA PHE A 54 6.27 -3.88 4.76
C PHE A 54 7.05 -4.19 6.04
N ILE A 55 8.37 -4.28 5.92
CA ILE A 55 9.28 -4.65 7.01
C ILE A 55 10.19 -3.47 7.30
N ALA A 56 10.11 -2.91 8.50
CA ALA A 56 11.01 -1.88 8.98
C ALA A 56 11.87 -2.40 10.13
N ILE A 57 13.20 -2.37 9.94
CA ILE A 57 14.19 -2.76 10.95
C ILE A 57 15.08 -1.56 11.20
N SER A 58 15.17 -1.13 12.45
CA SER A 58 15.83 0.12 12.80
C SER A 58 16.39 0.14 14.22
N LYS A 59 17.31 1.06 14.46
CA LYS A 59 17.78 1.49 15.77
C LYS A 59 17.10 2.80 16.13
N ILE A 60 16.64 2.92 17.37
CA ILE A 60 16.06 4.15 17.88
C ILE A 60 17.21 5.09 18.28
N THR A 61 17.28 6.26 17.65
CA THR A 61 18.31 7.29 17.91
C THR A 61 17.73 8.49 18.67
N ASP A 62 16.46 8.81 18.45
CA ASP A 62 15.71 9.81 19.20
C ASP A 62 14.32 9.26 19.55
N ARG A 63 14.11 9.01 20.84
CA ARG A 63 12.88 8.42 21.36
C ARG A 63 11.72 9.40 21.32
N ASP A 64 11.96 10.69 21.49
CA ASP A 64 10.91 11.70 21.53
C ASP A 64 10.34 11.90 20.12
N LYS A 65 11.21 11.98 19.11
CA LYS A 65 10.81 12.00 17.69
C LYS A 65 10.01 10.75 17.30
N LEU A 66 10.46 9.58 17.73
CA LEU A 66 9.72 8.35 17.49
C LEU A 66 8.35 8.37 18.17
N ASN A 67 8.25 8.89 19.40
CA ASN A 67 6.97 9.00 20.11
C ASN A 67 6.01 9.98 19.42
N GLU A 68 6.50 11.12 18.92
CA GLU A 68 5.72 12.04 18.08
C GLU A 68 5.13 11.32 16.85
N TYR A 69 5.95 10.52 16.16
CA TYR A 69 5.50 9.68 15.04
C TYR A 69 4.42 8.67 15.49
N LEU A 70 4.65 7.94 16.58
CA LEU A 70 3.76 6.88 17.06
C LEU A 70 2.40 7.41 17.56
N ALA A 71 2.34 8.66 17.98
CA ALA A 71 1.09 9.29 18.39
C ALA A 71 0.12 9.53 17.21
N VAL A 72 0.64 9.67 15.98
CA VAL A 72 -0.14 10.08 14.81
C VAL A 72 -0.20 8.99 13.73
N ALA A 73 0.90 8.29 13.48
CA ALA A 73 1.01 7.32 12.39
C ALA A 73 -0.03 6.19 12.40
N PRO A 74 -0.49 5.64 13.55
CA PRO A 74 -1.57 4.64 13.54
C PRO A 74 -2.85 5.15 12.86
N GLY A 75 -3.12 6.46 12.90
CA GLY A 75 -4.25 7.07 12.21
C GLY A 75 -4.18 6.97 10.69
N SER A 76 -2.98 6.87 10.09
CA SER A 76 -2.84 6.71 8.64
C SER A 76 -3.25 5.33 8.14
N MET A 77 -3.43 4.35 9.03
CA MET A 77 -3.87 3.01 8.68
C MET A 77 -5.38 2.95 8.39
N ALA A 78 -6.15 3.94 8.83
CA ALA A 78 -7.60 3.97 8.63
C ALA A 78 -7.96 3.97 7.13
N GLY A 79 -8.85 3.06 6.72
CA GLY A 79 -9.27 2.91 5.32
C GLY A 79 -8.33 2.04 4.46
N HIS A 80 -7.22 1.55 5.01
CA HIS A 80 -6.34 0.61 4.35
C HIS A 80 -6.48 -0.79 4.94
N GLN A 81 -6.29 -1.83 4.12
CA GLN A 81 -6.28 -3.22 4.54
C GLN A 81 -4.88 -3.57 5.08
N ILE A 82 -4.64 -3.27 6.36
CA ILE A 82 -3.34 -3.45 7.01
C ILE A 82 -3.49 -4.37 8.21
N GLU A 83 -2.68 -5.42 8.26
CA GLU A 83 -2.54 -6.28 9.43
C GLU A 83 -1.16 -6.04 10.08
N VAL A 84 -1.11 -5.79 11.38
CA VAL A 84 0.16 -5.64 12.12
C VAL A 84 0.61 -7.02 12.58
N LEU A 85 1.69 -7.55 11.99
CA LEU A 85 2.24 -8.86 12.33
C LEU A 85 3.30 -8.79 13.44
N ALA A 86 4.06 -7.69 13.49
CA ALA A 86 5.05 -7.45 14.53
C ALA A 86 5.22 -5.95 14.80
N PHE A 87 5.37 -5.61 16.08
CA PHE A 87 5.77 -4.29 16.55
C PHE A 87 6.54 -4.49 17.86
N ASP A 88 7.87 -4.42 17.79
CA ASP A 88 8.76 -4.63 18.94
C ASP A 88 9.93 -3.65 18.86
N ASP A 89 10.18 -2.92 19.96
CA ASP A 89 11.31 -1.98 20.08
C ASP A 89 12.57 -2.65 20.66
N ASN A 90 12.49 -3.92 21.07
CA ASN A 90 13.57 -4.64 21.74
C ASN A 90 13.67 -6.10 21.27
N ALA A 91 13.52 -6.32 19.97
CA ALA A 91 13.67 -7.62 19.35
C ALA A 91 15.11 -8.15 19.55
N LYS A 92 15.23 -9.45 19.85
CA LYS A 92 16.52 -10.11 20.04
C LYS A 92 17.08 -10.58 18.70
N THR A 93 18.25 -10.06 18.31
CA THR A 93 19.03 -10.65 17.21
C THR A 93 19.57 -12.01 17.64
N VAL A 94 19.23 -13.06 16.89
CA VAL A 94 19.69 -14.44 17.16
C VAL A 94 20.94 -14.77 16.34
N GLU A 95 21.05 -14.27 15.12
CA GLU A 95 22.20 -14.47 14.21
C GLU A 95 22.53 -13.19 13.43
N GLY A 96 23.79 -13.03 13.02
CA GLY A 96 24.26 -11.90 12.20
C GLY A 96 24.36 -10.56 12.96
N THR A 97 24.33 -9.46 12.20
CA THR A 97 24.35 -8.09 12.73
C THR A 97 23.18 -7.31 12.16
N ALA A 98 22.22 -6.96 13.02
CA ALA A 98 21.07 -6.14 12.64
C ALA A 98 21.42 -4.64 12.75
N PRO A 99 20.80 -3.76 11.93
CA PRO A 99 20.99 -2.31 12.05
C PRO A 99 20.41 -1.74 13.36
N GLY A 100 19.48 -2.47 13.99
CA GLY A 100 18.95 -2.19 15.32
C GLY A 100 17.97 -3.26 15.80
N ASN A 101 17.41 -3.06 16.99
CA ASN A 101 16.52 -4.00 17.68
C ASN A 101 15.03 -3.65 17.54
N ARG A 102 14.68 -2.60 16.80
CA ARG A 102 13.28 -2.25 16.54
C ARG A 102 12.80 -2.91 15.24
N ILE A 103 11.72 -3.69 15.31
CA ILE A 103 11.08 -4.39 14.20
C ILE A 103 9.61 -4.00 14.10
N VAL A 104 9.17 -3.58 12.89
CA VAL A 104 7.75 -3.49 12.52
C VAL A 104 7.52 -4.30 11.25
N VAL A 105 6.49 -5.13 11.26
CA VAL A 105 6.05 -5.91 10.10
C VAL A 105 4.56 -5.69 9.90
N LEU A 106 4.18 -5.20 8.73
CA LEU A 106 2.80 -4.99 8.30
C LEU A 106 2.50 -5.85 7.08
N ARG A 107 1.32 -6.47 7.02
CA ARG A 107 0.83 -7.22 5.86
C ARG A 107 -0.28 -6.44 5.16
N PHE A 108 -0.25 -6.48 3.83
CA PHE A 108 -1.23 -5.92 2.91
C PHE A 108 -1.71 -7.02 1.94
N PRO A 109 -2.89 -6.85 1.31
CA PRO A 109 -3.40 -7.77 0.29
C PRO A 109 -2.44 -7.94 -0.90
N ASP A 110 -1.74 -6.87 -1.29
CA ASP A 110 -0.79 -6.84 -2.38
C ASP A 110 0.14 -5.61 -2.28
N ARG A 111 1.09 -5.49 -3.21
CA ARG A 111 2.05 -4.35 -3.25
C ARG A 111 1.39 -3.01 -3.52
N ALA A 112 0.32 -2.97 -4.32
CA ALA A 112 -0.36 -1.73 -4.66
C ALA A 112 -1.07 -1.16 -3.43
N ALA A 113 -1.70 -2.00 -2.61
CA ALA A 113 -2.30 -1.62 -1.34
C ALA A 113 -1.24 -1.10 -0.35
N ALA A 114 -0.07 -1.74 -0.29
CA ALA A 114 1.04 -1.28 0.55
C ALA A 114 1.56 0.10 0.13
N MET A 115 1.78 0.30 -1.17
CA MET A 115 2.23 1.59 -1.69
C MET A 115 1.16 2.67 -1.57
N ALA A 116 -0.13 2.34 -1.74
CA ALA A 116 -1.22 3.27 -1.55
C ALA A 116 -1.28 3.83 -0.12
N TRP A 117 -0.95 3.00 0.89
CA TRP A 117 -0.78 3.48 2.27
C TRP A 117 0.48 4.32 2.44
N TYR A 118 1.63 3.82 1.96
CA TYR A 118 2.92 4.49 2.13
C TYR A 118 2.92 5.87 1.46
N ASP A 119 2.41 5.98 0.24
CA ASP A 119 2.34 7.23 -0.53
C ASP A 119 1.16 8.12 -0.12
N SER A 120 0.32 7.68 0.82
CA SER A 120 -0.83 8.46 1.27
C SER A 120 -0.39 9.80 1.88
N PRO A 121 -1.16 10.90 1.67
CA PRO A 121 -0.87 12.18 2.32
C PRO A 121 -0.82 12.07 3.85
N ALA A 122 -1.66 11.19 4.42
CA ALA A 122 -1.72 10.97 5.87
C ALA A 122 -0.41 10.36 6.42
N TYR A 123 0.17 9.37 5.73
CA TYR A 123 1.43 8.77 6.17
C TYR A 123 2.65 9.65 5.84
N GLN A 124 2.69 10.22 4.63
CA GLN A 124 3.78 11.09 4.19
C GLN A 124 3.91 12.35 5.06
N ALA A 125 2.81 12.86 5.62
CA ALA A 125 2.85 13.99 6.56
C ALA A 125 3.64 13.71 7.85
N VAL A 126 3.83 12.45 8.23
CA VAL A 126 4.43 12.07 9.53
C VAL A 126 5.67 11.20 9.42
N VAL A 127 5.94 10.57 8.27
CA VAL A 127 7.04 9.60 8.12
C VAL A 127 8.41 10.20 8.44
N GLN A 128 8.62 11.50 8.20
CA GLN A 128 9.89 12.16 8.50
C GLN A 128 10.25 12.11 9.98
N LEU A 129 9.26 12.17 10.89
CA LEU A 129 9.50 12.03 12.34
C LEU A 129 10.13 10.66 12.68
N ARG A 130 9.71 9.59 11.99
CA ARG A 130 10.32 8.27 12.13
C ARG A 130 11.74 8.25 11.58
N LEU A 131 11.97 8.87 10.42
CA LEU A 131 13.30 8.91 9.79
C LEU A 131 14.29 9.74 10.62
N ASP A 132 13.83 10.79 11.28
CA ASP A 132 14.65 11.59 12.19
C ASP A 132 14.91 10.86 13.52
N GLY A 133 13.96 10.03 13.97
CA GLY A 133 14.05 9.28 15.23
C GLY A 133 14.72 7.91 15.15
N THR A 134 15.05 7.45 13.94
CA THR A 134 15.59 6.09 13.75
C THR A 134 16.62 5.99 12.62
N GLU A 135 17.56 5.06 12.77
CA GLU A 135 18.50 4.65 11.72
C GLU A 135 18.19 3.22 11.30
N GLY A 136 18.04 2.97 10.00
CA GLY A 136 17.73 1.62 9.49
C GLY A 136 17.10 1.65 8.12
N PHE A 137 16.30 0.64 7.82
CA PHE A 137 15.62 0.53 6.53
C PHE A 137 14.17 0.10 6.70
N ALA A 138 13.38 0.37 5.66
CA ALA A 138 12.14 -0.31 5.40
C ALA A 138 12.21 -0.95 4.01
N THR A 139 11.61 -2.13 3.86
CA THR A 139 11.54 -2.84 2.58
C THR A 139 10.14 -3.41 2.37
N LEU A 140 9.75 -3.53 1.10
CA LEU A 140 8.51 -4.16 0.67
C LEU A 140 8.85 -5.45 -0.06
N CYS A 141 8.36 -6.59 0.44
CA CYS A 141 8.53 -7.89 -0.20
C CYS A 141 7.19 -8.62 -0.38
N ASP A 142 7.16 -9.57 -1.31
CA ASP A 142 6.00 -10.44 -1.49
C ASP A 142 5.99 -11.50 -0.39
N GLY A 143 4.82 -11.69 0.21
CA GLY A 143 4.50 -12.79 1.10
C GLY A 143 4.05 -14.01 0.30
N MET A 144 4.24 -15.18 0.89
CA MET A 144 3.79 -16.45 0.31
C MET A 144 2.30 -16.70 0.52
#